data_AF-A0A5C6S7V4-F1
#
_entry.id   AF-A0A5C6S7V4-F1
#
_cell.length_a   1.000
_cell.length_b   1.000
_cell.length_c   1.000
_cell.angle_alpha   90.00
_cell.angle_beta   90.00
_cell.angle_gamma   90.00
#
_symmetry.space_group_name_H-M   'P 1'
#
loop_
_entity.id
_entity.type
_entity.pdbx_description
1 polymer ?
#
loop_
_entity_poly.entity_id
_entity_poly.type
_entity_poly.pdbx_seq_one_letter_code
_entity_poly.pdbx_strand_id
1 'polypeptide(L)'
;MNWAYWMACLAGAVVLAVQALEQFRKRGDNTAFERFTILRGVEITSLCTFGERLRGALFYIISYLVIYVFLLASEMGLELFLSLTGERAGPTGARFLDDESLVVDGIDFGKPFYLAAIITVVMATGVLAPLERVIRDIAHRAANIPNGVFKIAEELDQFFEADQSGLKPSRQERRLLLDEFEQKFPRGKNWEATVDLTELHTALTQIDVLHSAVIGIGRYRLFSTATSGPLSALHSELKLAHEKVRSDLSALDTSDAEAQARFHQTAAELSDNMKAIFAVQFIRNGRSLAALPLKPLTSRDKMFSELNGKLRKHHEKNTDALVGATLICAVGTFLFSALVILAYHWVNPGDWPYRFTRSLIVESVQLALTMTLLCCAVGYFSLMIREIRTEQGSWVKWALRKPPLWRLIITSILPSFVAMLFVGLLLLLIDFAFGNLRTSTQMRDFLTANWRYILFFWPLGMCASVGVLIATDQHLRLPAKKTVLWTLTCILPLALIALTCVLVAVPNNTGSEGWMSFLWTVRETLYHVVPITIFLLGYAGLLEFWEDEEDNRKASESVRAVSRKWPARSRSRKWSVWARGRLWPVWARSRKWPARSRGRK
;
A
#
# COMPACT_ATOMS: atom_id res chain seq x y z
N MET A 1 -31.46 -24.84 -16.05
CA MET A 1 -30.28 -24.33 -15.33
C MET A 1 -29.44 -25.55 -14.97
N ASN A 2 -28.30 -25.76 -15.62
CA ASN A 2 -27.52 -26.99 -15.39
C ASN A 2 -26.63 -26.80 -14.16
N TRP A 3 -27.22 -26.97 -12.98
CA TRP A 3 -26.55 -26.80 -11.67
C TRP A 3 -25.27 -27.62 -11.56
N ALA A 4 -25.20 -28.77 -12.24
CA ALA A 4 -24.02 -29.63 -12.25
C ALA A 4 -22.80 -28.95 -12.89
N TYR A 5 -22.96 -28.14 -13.95
CA TYR A 5 -21.84 -27.47 -14.61
C TYR A 5 -21.25 -26.38 -13.70
N TRP A 6 -22.12 -25.68 -12.99
CA TRP A 6 -21.71 -24.67 -12.02
C TRP A 6 -21.06 -25.25 -10.78
N MET A 7 -21.51 -26.41 -10.32
CA MET A 7 -20.80 -27.17 -9.29
C MET A 7 -19.40 -27.59 -9.75
N ALA A 8 -19.24 -27.95 -11.03
CA ALA A 8 -17.93 -28.23 -11.61
C ALA A 8 -17.04 -26.98 -11.68
N CYS A 9 -17.56 -25.83 -12.12
CA CYS A 9 -16.83 -24.56 -12.10
C CYS A 9 -16.42 -24.12 -10.69
N LEU A 10 -17.32 -24.25 -9.71
CA LEU A 10 -17.04 -23.93 -8.32
C LEU A 10 -15.97 -24.87 -7.75
N ALA A 11 -16.08 -26.17 -8.02
CA ALA A 11 -15.09 -27.14 -7.60
C ALA A 11 -13.70 -26.86 -8.22
N GLY A 12 -13.64 -26.54 -9.52
CA GLY A 12 -12.41 -26.10 -10.18
C GLY A 12 -11.82 -24.83 -9.56
N ALA A 13 -12.65 -23.83 -9.28
CA ALA A 13 -12.23 -22.60 -8.59
C ALA A 13 -11.70 -22.87 -7.17
N VAL A 14 -12.32 -23.77 -6.40
CA VAL A 14 -11.86 -24.18 -5.07
C VAL A 14 -10.52 -24.89 -5.14
N VAL A 15 -10.35 -25.84 -6.07
CA VAL A 15 -9.07 -26.52 -6.30
C VAL A 15 -7.98 -25.50 -6.63
N LEU A 16 -8.27 -24.56 -7.54
CA LEU A 16 -7.33 -23.51 -7.92
C LEU A 16 -6.98 -22.59 -6.74
N ALA A 17 -7.95 -22.22 -5.91
CA ALA A 17 -7.72 -21.39 -4.74
C ALA A 17 -6.85 -22.09 -3.69
N VAL A 18 -7.06 -23.39 -3.46
CA VAL A 18 -6.23 -24.19 -2.54
C VAL A 18 -4.80 -24.30 -3.08
N GLN A 19 -4.65 -24.62 -4.36
CA GLN A 19 -3.33 -24.71 -5.01
C GLN A 19 -2.59 -23.37 -5.02
N ALA A 20 -3.30 -22.27 -5.32
CA ALA A 20 -2.74 -20.92 -5.25
C ALA A 20 -2.30 -20.58 -3.81
N LEU A 21 -3.08 -20.97 -2.79
CA LEU A 21 -2.69 -20.74 -1.40
C LEU A 21 -1.44 -21.54 -1.00
N GLU A 22 -1.29 -22.77 -1.49
CA GLU A 22 -0.07 -23.58 -1.28
C GLU A 22 1.13 -22.96 -1.99
N GLN A 23 0.97 -22.53 -3.24
CA GLN A 23 2.03 -21.87 -4.02
C GLN A 23 2.47 -20.53 -3.41
N PHE A 24 1.52 -19.75 -2.88
CA PHE A 24 1.82 -18.50 -2.16
C PHE A 24 2.65 -18.72 -0.89
N ARG A 25 2.56 -19.91 -0.26
CA ARG A 25 3.36 -20.24 0.92
C ARG A 25 4.78 -20.70 0.59
N LYS A 26 5.04 -21.11 -0.65
CA LYS A 26 6.38 -21.57 -1.06
C LYS A 26 7.37 -20.42 -0.95
N ARG A 27 8.61 -20.76 -0.60
CA ARG A 27 9.71 -19.79 -0.47
C ARG A 27 10.02 -19.23 -1.84
N GLY A 28 9.92 -17.92 -1.99
CA GLY A 28 10.42 -17.24 -3.18
C GLY A 28 11.93 -17.08 -3.06
N ASP A 29 12.68 -17.43 -4.11
CA ASP A 29 14.04 -16.93 -4.35
C ASP A 29 13.98 -15.45 -4.75
N ASN A 30 13.33 -14.65 -3.90
CA ASN A 30 13.01 -13.28 -4.23
C ASN A 30 14.29 -12.44 -4.14
N THR A 31 14.72 -11.95 -5.30
CA THR A 31 15.71 -10.86 -5.45
C THR A 31 15.40 -9.65 -4.57
N ALA A 32 14.15 -9.53 -4.14
CA ALA A 32 13.69 -8.50 -3.21
C ALA A 32 14.42 -8.53 -1.85
N PHE A 33 15.11 -9.61 -1.45
CA PHE A 33 15.96 -9.64 -0.24
C PHE A 33 17.46 -9.48 -0.53
N GLU A 34 17.84 -8.91 -1.68
CA GLU A 34 19.26 -8.65 -1.98
C GLU A 34 19.93 -7.78 -0.91
N ARG A 35 19.19 -6.79 -0.38
CA ARG A 35 19.66 -5.87 0.67
C ARG A 35 19.76 -6.50 2.06
N PHE A 36 18.98 -7.52 2.39
CA PHE A 36 19.01 -8.18 3.71
C PHE A 36 19.23 -9.68 3.54
N THR A 37 20.50 -10.09 3.49
CA THR A 37 20.94 -11.47 3.26
C THR A 37 20.40 -12.43 4.31
N ILE A 38 20.26 -12.00 5.57
CA ILE A 38 19.74 -12.83 6.66
C ILE A 38 18.29 -13.27 6.49
N LEU A 39 17.51 -12.57 5.65
CA LEU A 39 16.12 -12.92 5.38
C LEU A 39 15.97 -13.89 4.20
N ARG A 40 17.07 -14.22 3.49
CA ARG A 40 17.03 -15.18 2.38
C ARG A 40 16.68 -16.58 2.91
N GLY A 41 15.69 -17.21 2.28
CA GLY A 41 15.23 -18.56 2.66
C GLY A 41 14.29 -18.61 3.86
N VAL A 42 13.93 -17.47 4.45
CA VAL A 42 12.92 -17.37 5.52
C VAL A 42 11.52 -17.47 4.91
N GLU A 43 10.65 -18.29 5.51
CA GLU A 43 9.28 -18.42 5.03
C GLU A 43 8.50 -17.12 5.22
N ILE A 44 7.75 -16.74 4.19
CA ILE A 44 6.96 -15.50 4.14
C ILE A 44 5.94 -15.43 5.29
N THR A 45 5.44 -16.59 5.73
CA THR A 45 4.57 -16.75 6.90
C THR A 45 5.19 -16.21 8.20
N SER A 46 6.52 -16.17 8.27
CA SER A 46 7.28 -15.71 9.43
C SER A 46 7.76 -14.26 9.33
N LEU A 47 7.51 -13.58 8.19
CA LEU A 47 7.91 -12.19 7.94
C LEU A 47 6.77 -11.18 8.13
N CYS A 48 5.52 -11.63 8.21
CA CYS A 48 4.34 -10.76 8.23
C CYS A 48 3.32 -11.15 9.30
N THR A 49 2.35 -10.27 9.51
CA THR A 49 1.16 -10.57 10.32
C THR A 49 0.18 -11.48 9.58
N PHE A 50 -0.71 -12.13 10.33
CA PHE A 50 -1.79 -12.93 9.73
C PHE A 50 -2.65 -12.10 8.76
N GLY A 51 -2.96 -10.86 9.11
CA GLY A 51 -3.79 -9.97 8.29
C GLY A 51 -3.12 -9.58 6.98
N GLU A 52 -1.83 -9.27 6.99
CA GLU A 52 -1.05 -8.99 5.79
C GLU A 52 -0.93 -10.22 4.89
N ARG A 53 -0.65 -11.37 5.49
CA ARG A 53 -0.61 -12.66 4.78
C ARG A 53 -1.93 -12.94 4.09
N LEU A 54 -3.05 -12.75 4.80
CA LEU A 54 -4.38 -12.98 4.25
C LEU A 54 -4.66 -12.05 3.07
N ARG A 55 -4.26 -10.77 3.16
CA ARG A 55 -4.41 -9.81 2.05
C ARG A 55 -3.65 -10.25 0.81
N GLY A 56 -2.36 -10.58 0.93
CA GLY A 56 -1.58 -11.05 -0.22
C GLY A 56 -2.08 -12.39 -0.77
N ALA A 57 -2.48 -13.32 0.10
CA ALA A 57 -3.05 -14.60 -0.31
C ALA A 57 -4.37 -14.42 -1.07
N LEU A 58 -5.27 -13.57 -0.58
CA LEU A 58 -6.51 -13.23 -1.28
C LEU A 58 -6.23 -12.60 -2.64
N PHE A 59 -5.30 -11.67 -2.71
CA PHE A 59 -4.86 -11.06 -3.97
C PHE A 59 -4.36 -12.10 -4.98
N TYR A 60 -3.54 -13.05 -4.51
CA TYR A 60 -3.00 -14.12 -5.35
C TYR A 60 -4.10 -15.05 -5.85
N ILE A 61 -4.99 -15.50 -4.96
CA ILE A 61 -6.15 -16.34 -5.31
C ILE A 61 -7.05 -15.63 -6.32
N ILE A 62 -7.39 -14.37 -6.07
CA ILE A 62 -8.25 -13.59 -6.97
C ILE A 62 -7.62 -13.48 -8.36
N SER A 63 -6.31 -13.27 -8.45
CA SER A 63 -5.60 -13.19 -9.72
C SER A 63 -5.70 -14.50 -10.52
N TYR A 64 -5.56 -15.65 -9.87
CA TYR A 64 -5.77 -16.97 -10.47
C TYR A 64 -7.22 -17.19 -10.90
N LEU A 65 -8.19 -16.77 -10.09
CA LEU A 65 -9.61 -16.86 -10.42
C LEU A 65 -9.98 -15.96 -11.61
N VAL A 66 -9.37 -14.78 -11.74
CA VAL A 66 -9.55 -13.90 -12.92
C VAL A 66 -9.07 -14.62 -14.19
N ILE A 67 -7.88 -15.23 -14.15
CA ILE A 67 -7.35 -16.01 -15.28
C ILE A 67 -8.29 -17.19 -15.60
N TYR A 68 -8.75 -17.90 -14.57
CA TYR A 68 -9.67 -19.03 -14.72
C TYR A 68 -10.98 -18.64 -15.39
N VAL A 69 -11.64 -17.57 -14.92
CA VAL A 69 -12.88 -17.08 -15.52
C VAL A 69 -12.63 -16.60 -16.95
N PHE A 70 -11.51 -15.90 -17.21
CA PHE A 70 -11.15 -15.46 -18.56
C PHE A 70 -10.98 -16.64 -19.53
N LEU A 71 -10.29 -17.71 -19.13
CA LEU A 71 -10.10 -18.90 -19.96
C LEU A 71 -11.38 -19.74 -20.12
N LEU A 72 -12.25 -19.75 -19.11
CA LEU A 72 -13.59 -20.33 -19.23
C LEU A 72 -14.44 -19.55 -20.24
N ALA A 73 -14.32 -18.21 -20.25
CA ALA A 73 -15.10 -17.29 -21.06
C ALA A 73 -14.67 -17.18 -22.52
N SER A 74 -13.40 -17.41 -22.80
CA SER A 74 -12.80 -17.12 -24.09
C SER A 74 -12.15 -18.35 -24.71
N GLU A 75 -12.76 -18.89 -25.77
CA GLU A 75 -12.17 -19.96 -26.59
C GLU A 75 -10.84 -19.51 -27.19
N MET A 76 -10.79 -18.29 -27.72
CA MET A 76 -9.54 -17.70 -28.25
C MET A 76 -8.48 -17.53 -27.15
N GLY A 77 -8.90 -17.15 -25.94
CA GLY A 77 -8.01 -17.04 -24.78
C GLY A 77 -7.43 -18.39 -24.38
N LEU A 78 -8.26 -19.44 -24.41
CA LEU A 78 -7.85 -20.81 -24.17
C LEU A 78 -6.90 -21.33 -25.25
N GLU A 79 -7.20 -21.13 -26.53
CA GLU A 79 -6.33 -21.52 -27.63
C GLU A 79 -4.98 -20.81 -27.56
N LEU A 80 -4.99 -19.50 -27.30
CA LEU A 80 -3.77 -18.72 -27.11
C LEU A 80 -2.98 -19.26 -25.91
N PHE A 81 -3.64 -19.49 -24.77
CA PHE A 81 -3.01 -20.05 -23.57
C PHE A 81 -2.38 -21.41 -23.86
N LEU A 82 -3.10 -22.34 -24.48
CA LEU A 82 -2.57 -23.66 -24.86
C LEU A 82 -1.42 -23.54 -25.86
N SER A 83 -1.53 -22.64 -26.85
CA SER A 83 -0.48 -22.41 -27.84
C SER A 83 0.82 -21.90 -27.21
N LEU A 84 0.73 -21.04 -26.18
CA LEU A 84 1.87 -20.52 -25.44
C LEU A 84 2.55 -21.59 -24.58
N THR A 85 1.78 -22.58 -24.12
CA THR A 85 2.30 -23.63 -23.24
C THR A 85 3.03 -24.73 -23.97
N GLY A 86 2.74 -24.94 -25.27
CA GLY A 86 3.25 -26.08 -26.03
C GLY A 86 2.73 -27.44 -25.57
N GLU A 87 2.08 -27.51 -24.40
CA GLU A 87 1.42 -28.68 -23.84
C GLU A 87 0.11 -28.93 -24.60
N ARG A 88 0.14 -29.84 -25.58
CA ARG A 88 -1.07 -30.46 -26.13
C ARG A 88 -1.57 -31.64 -25.28
N ALA A 89 -0.81 -31.98 -24.23
CA ALA A 89 -1.08 -33.06 -23.31
C ALA A 89 -0.81 -32.59 -21.87
N GLY A 90 -1.86 -32.51 -21.05
CA GLY A 90 -1.78 -32.46 -19.60
C GLY A 90 -1.06 -33.67 -18.96
N PRO A 91 -1.02 -33.73 -17.62
CA PRO A 91 -0.06 -34.52 -16.85
C PRO A 91 -0.14 -36.06 -17.04
N THR A 92 -1.17 -36.56 -17.71
CA THR A 92 -1.35 -37.99 -18.03
C THR A 92 -1.16 -38.35 -19.52
N GLY A 93 -0.71 -37.43 -20.38
CA GLY A 93 -0.30 -37.74 -21.76
C GLY A 93 -1.42 -37.93 -22.78
N ALA A 94 -2.70 -37.77 -22.42
CA ALA A 94 -3.82 -37.80 -23.37
C ALA A 94 -3.88 -36.54 -24.27
N ARG A 95 -4.61 -36.56 -25.38
CA ARG A 95 -5.06 -35.31 -26.05
C ARG A 95 -6.37 -34.89 -25.38
N PHE A 96 -6.33 -33.83 -24.58
CA PHE A 96 -7.34 -33.58 -23.53
C PHE A 96 -8.65 -32.92 -24.00
N LEU A 97 -8.83 -32.66 -25.30
CA LEU A 97 -10.04 -32.06 -25.87
C LEU A 97 -10.81 -32.99 -26.82
N ASP A 98 -10.29 -34.19 -27.12
CA ASP A 98 -10.92 -35.12 -28.07
C ASP A 98 -11.84 -36.16 -27.38
N ASP A 99 -11.80 -36.29 -26.04
CA ASP A 99 -12.65 -37.24 -25.31
C ASP A 99 -14.00 -36.61 -24.92
N GLU A 100 -15.05 -36.86 -25.71
CA GLU A 100 -16.46 -36.53 -25.43
C GLU A 100 -17.02 -37.18 -24.14
N SER A 101 -16.19 -37.88 -23.36
CA SER A 101 -16.57 -38.73 -22.22
C SER A 101 -17.26 -38.02 -21.05
N LEU A 102 -17.19 -36.69 -20.98
CA LEU A 102 -17.84 -35.84 -19.95
C LEU A 102 -18.77 -34.77 -20.55
N VAL A 103 -19.19 -34.94 -21.80
CA VAL A 103 -20.17 -34.07 -22.46
C VAL A 103 -21.57 -34.63 -22.22
N VAL A 104 -22.35 -33.99 -21.35
CA VAL A 104 -23.78 -34.32 -21.17
C VAL A 104 -24.60 -33.15 -21.71
N ASP A 105 -25.54 -33.42 -22.62
CA ASP A 105 -26.35 -32.41 -23.32
C ASP A 105 -25.55 -31.32 -24.06
N GLY A 106 -24.40 -31.69 -24.65
CA GLY A 106 -23.52 -30.75 -25.35
C GLY A 106 -22.76 -29.78 -24.42
N ILE A 107 -22.81 -29.99 -23.10
CA ILE A 107 -22.05 -29.24 -22.12
C ILE A 107 -20.90 -30.12 -21.62
N ASP A 108 -19.67 -29.66 -21.84
CA ASP A 108 -18.46 -30.32 -21.34
C ASP A 108 -18.24 -29.99 -19.84
N PHE A 109 -18.52 -30.97 -18.98
CA PHE A 109 -18.30 -30.87 -17.52
C PHE A 109 -16.84 -31.05 -17.11
N GLY A 110 -15.97 -31.54 -18.01
CA GLY A 110 -14.55 -31.71 -17.78
C GLY A 110 -13.76 -30.40 -17.91
N LYS A 111 -14.20 -29.50 -18.81
CA LYS A 111 -13.55 -28.21 -19.08
C LYS A 111 -13.18 -27.39 -17.82
N PRO A 112 -14.05 -27.22 -16.81
CA PRO A 112 -13.71 -26.41 -15.63
C PRO A 112 -12.60 -27.04 -14.76
N PHE A 113 -12.55 -28.37 -14.63
CA PHE A 113 -11.48 -29.06 -13.90
C PHE A 113 -10.18 -29.05 -14.69
N TYR A 114 -10.28 -29.26 -16.00
CA TYR A 114 -9.16 -29.19 -16.92
C TYR A 114 -8.43 -27.84 -16.87
N LEU A 115 -9.19 -26.75 -16.94
CA LEU A 115 -8.64 -25.40 -16.85
C LEU A 115 -7.94 -25.14 -15.51
N ALA A 116 -8.53 -25.57 -14.40
CA ALA A 116 -7.91 -25.41 -13.09
C ALA A 116 -6.59 -26.18 -12.98
N ALA A 117 -6.55 -27.42 -13.49
CA ALA A 117 -5.35 -28.24 -13.50
C ALA A 117 -4.25 -27.64 -14.39
N ILE A 118 -4.60 -27.22 -15.62
CA ILE A 118 -3.66 -26.61 -16.55
C ILE A 118 -3.10 -25.31 -16.01
N ILE A 119 -3.93 -24.40 -15.49
CA ILE A 119 -3.42 -23.16 -14.89
C ILE A 119 -2.43 -23.50 -13.77
N THR A 120 -2.73 -24.49 -12.94
CA THR A 120 -1.84 -24.89 -11.84
C THR A 120 -0.50 -25.43 -12.34
N VAL A 121 -0.51 -26.34 -13.31
CA VAL A 121 0.71 -26.99 -13.85
C VAL A 121 1.55 -25.99 -14.64
N VAL A 122 0.93 -25.28 -15.58
CA VAL A 122 1.60 -24.34 -16.48
C VAL A 122 2.22 -23.18 -15.71
N MET A 123 1.53 -22.66 -14.70
CA MET A 123 2.05 -21.57 -13.88
C MET A 123 3.16 -22.06 -12.93
N ALA A 124 3.12 -23.31 -12.47
CA ALA A 124 4.12 -23.86 -11.54
C ALA A 124 5.42 -24.33 -12.21
N THR A 125 5.32 -24.98 -13.37
CA THR A 125 6.46 -25.70 -13.98
C THR A 125 6.69 -25.36 -15.46
N GLY A 126 5.76 -24.64 -16.10
CA GLY A 126 5.77 -24.40 -17.55
C GLY A 126 6.38 -23.07 -17.98
N VAL A 127 6.14 -22.72 -19.26
CA VAL A 127 6.59 -21.49 -19.93
C VAL A 127 6.06 -20.21 -19.23
N LEU A 128 4.97 -20.32 -18.48
CA LEU A 128 4.39 -19.20 -17.72
C LEU A 128 4.90 -19.09 -16.27
N ALA A 129 5.88 -19.90 -15.86
CA ALA A 129 6.54 -19.73 -14.56
C ALA A 129 7.07 -18.29 -14.32
N PRO A 130 7.59 -17.54 -15.31
CA PRO A 130 7.93 -16.13 -15.10
C PRO A 130 6.72 -15.26 -14.77
N LEU A 131 5.58 -15.50 -15.41
CA LEU A 131 4.33 -14.78 -15.12
C LEU A 131 3.84 -15.11 -13.71
N GLU A 132 3.90 -16.39 -13.32
CA GLU A 132 3.57 -16.83 -11.96
C GLU A 132 4.44 -16.14 -10.91
N ARG A 133 5.76 -16.09 -11.12
CA ARG A 133 6.69 -15.37 -10.24
C ARG A 133 6.31 -13.90 -10.12
N VAL A 134 5.95 -13.24 -11.23
CA VAL A 134 5.49 -11.84 -11.22
C VAL A 134 4.20 -11.68 -10.41
N ILE A 135 3.20 -12.53 -10.61
CA ILE A 135 1.93 -12.48 -9.87
C ILE A 135 2.17 -12.73 -8.37
N ARG A 136 3.03 -13.70 -8.04
CA ARG A 136 3.41 -14.03 -6.66
C ARG A 136 4.17 -12.89 -6.01
N ASP A 137 5.10 -12.26 -6.70
CA ASP A 137 5.84 -11.10 -6.20
C ASP A 137 4.92 -9.91 -5.95
N ILE A 138 3.99 -9.66 -6.87
CA ILE A 138 2.96 -8.63 -6.68
C ILE A 138 2.10 -8.98 -5.45
N ALA A 139 1.70 -10.24 -5.28
CA ALA A 139 0.92 -10.69 -4.13
C ALA A 139 1.69 -10.58 -2.80
N HIS A 140 3.00 -10.83 -2.80
CA HIS A 140 3.83 -10.61 -1.62
C HIS A 140 3.98 -9.13 -1.28
N ARG A 141 4.14 -8.27 -2.29
CA ARG A 141 4.15 -6.81 -2.11
C ARG A 141 2.79 -6.28 -1.66
N ALA A 142 1.70 -6.89 -2.13
CA ALA A 142 0.34 -6.66 -1.64
C ALA A 142 0.18 -7.04 -0.15
N ALA A 143 0.90 -8.08 0.30
CA ALA A 143 1.07 -8.40 1.72
C ALA A 143 2.13 -7.54 2.43
N ASN A 144 2.69 -6.53 1.76
CA ASN A 144 3.72 -5.65 2.27
C ASN A 144 5.05 -6.34 2.62
N ILE A 145 5.41 -7.38 1.86
CA ILE A 145 6.64 -8.16 2.03
C ILE A 145 7.43 -8.07 0.71
N PRO A 146 8.71 -7.68 0.73
CA PRO A 146 9.52 -7.21 1.87
C PRO A 146 9.33 -5.74 2.25
N ASN A 147 8.46 -5.01 1.55
CA ASN A 147 8.31 -3.55 1.61
C ASN A 147 8.14 -3.01 3.03
N GLY A 148 7.36 -3.68 3.86
CA GLY A 148 7.18 -3.33 5.28
C GLY A 148 8.50 -3.37 6.06
N VAL A 149 9.36 -4.37 5.79
CA VAL A 149 10.67 -4.51 6.42
C VAL A 149 11.61 -3.39 5.97
N PHE A 150 11.64 -3.09 4.66
CA PHE A 150 12.47 -2.02 4.12
C PHE A 150 12.09 -0.65 4.65
N LYS A 151 10.79 -0.36 4.69
CA LYS A 151 10.29 0.92 5.18
C LYS A 151 10.66 1.14 6.65
N ILE A 152 10.51 0.13 7.50
CA ILE A 152 10.92 0.24 8.90
C ILE A 152 12.44 0.40 9.02
N ALA A 153 13.22 -0.32 8.20
CA ALA A 153 14.67 -0.17 8.20
C ALA A 153 15.12 1.23 7.76
N GLU A 154 14.48 1.83 6.75
CA GLU A 154 14.75 3.20 6.31
C GLU A 154 14.32 4.23 7.36
N GLU A 155 13.17 4.04 8.01
CA GLU A 155 12.74 4.89 9.11
C GLU A 155 13.65 4.77 10.33
N LEU A 156 14.24 3.59 10.57
CA LEU A 156 15.31 3.42 11.56
C LEU A 156 16.55 4.23 11.16
N ASP A 157 17.01 4.14 9.92
CA ASP A 157 18.16 4.92 9.44
C ASP A 157 17.94 6.42 9.65
N GLN A 158 16.79 6.94 9.22
CA GLN A 158 16.41 8.36 9.43
C GLN A 158 16.32 8.73 10.92
N PHE A 159 15.85 7.83 11.77
CA PHE A 159 15.80 8.04 13.22
C PHE A 159 17.21 8.22 13.79
N PHE A 160 18.13 7.35 13.39
CA PHE A 160 19.51 7.38 13.88
C PHE A 160 20.31 8.56 13.33
N GLU A 161 20.06 9.00 12.09
CA GLU A 161 20.68 10.20 11.51
C GLU A 161 20.21 11.49 12.20
N ALA A 162 18.89 11.62 12.45
CA ALA A 162 18.32 12.85 12.99
C ALA A 162 18.64 13.07 14.49
N ASP A 163 18.87 11.99 15.25
CA ASP A 163 18.92 12.03 16.72
C ASP A 163 20.32 11.75 17.30
N GLN A 164 21.38 11.85 16.48
CA GLN A 164 22.78 11.66 16.90
C GLN A 164 23.23 12.58 18.06
N SER A 165 22.47 13.63 18.39
CA SER A 165 22.83 14.62 19.42
C SER A 165 22.19 14.38 20.80
N GLY A 166 21.10 13.60 20.90
CA GLY A 166 20.29 13.49 22.13
C GLY A 166 20.27 12.12 22.81
N LEU A 167 20.52 11.05 22.05
CA LEU A 167 20.36 9.67 22.51
C LEU A 167 21.69 9.06 22.96
N LYS A 168 22.26 9.55 24.07
CA LYS A 168 23.32 8.79 24.75
C LYS A 168 22.67 7.69 25.60
N PRO A 169 22.82 6.39 25.25
CA PRO A 169 22.34 5.31 26.11
C PRO A 169 22.98 5.43 27.51
N SER A 170 22.27 4.95 28.53
CA SER A 170 22.75 5.06 29.91
C SER A 170 24.05 4.29 30.11
N ARG A 171 24.95 4.79 30.97
CA ARG A 171 26.27 4.20 31.27
C ARG A 171 26.24 2.72 31.66
N GLN A 172 25.11 2.20 32.16
CA GLN A 172 24.96 0.81 32.63
C GLN A 172 24.57 -0.17 31.52
N GLU A 173 24.08 0.30 30.37
CA GLU A 173 23.86 -0.55 29.19
C GLU A 173 25.13 -0.64 28.31
N ARG A 174 26.25 -0.08 28.80
CA ARG A 174 27.56 -0.14 28.18
C ARG A 174 28.14 -1.55 28.14
N ARG A 175 27.84 -2.22 27.05
CA ARG A 175 28.81 -3.05 26.32
C ARG A 175 28.86 -2.54 24.88
N LEU A 176 29.09 -1.23 24.73
CA LEU A 176 28.92 -0.55 23.45
C LEU A 176 30.14 -0.86 22.59
N LEU A 177 29.94 -1.59 21.49
CA LEU A 177 30.97 -1.79 20.47
C LEU A 177 31.54 -0.43 20.03
N LEU A 178 30.71 0.61 20.06
CA LEU A 178 31.14 1.97 19.82
C LEU A 178 32.14 2.51 20.87
N ASP A 179 31.89 2.29 22.16
CA ASP A 179 32.82 2.72 23.21
C ASP A 179 34.15 1.93 23.12
N GLU A 180 34.09 0.63 22.81
CA GLU A 180 35.28 -0.21 22.58
C GLU A 180 36.06 0.29 21.34
N PHE A 181 35.35 0.69 20.28
CA PHE A 181 35.93 1.28 19.08
C PHE A 181 36.58 2.64 19.35
N GLU A 182 35.87 3.56 20.02
CA GLU A 182 36.39 4.90 20.36
C GLU A 182 37.62 4.83 21.29
N GLN A 183 37.70 3.82 22.16
CA GLN A 183 38.88 3.59 23.00
C GLN A 183 40.10 3.17 22.18
N LYS A 184 39.90 2.33 21.16
CA LYS A 184 40.97 1.80 20.31
C LYS A 184 41.39 2.80 19.22
N PHE A 185 40.43 3.55 18.68
CA PHE A 185 40.62 4.55 17.62
C PHE A 185 40.11 5.93 18.06
N PRO A 186 40.77 6.59 19.02
CA PRO A 186 40.30 7.86 19.58
C PRO A 186 40.27 8.95 18.51
N ARG A 187 39.07 9.44 18.18
CA ARG A 187 38.81 10.41 17.10
C ARG A 187 39.29 9.93 15.72
N GLY A 188 39.28 8.62 15.47
CA GLY A 188 39.73 8.04 14.20
C GLY A 188 41.26 8.06 14.02
N LYS A 189 42.05 8.34 15.07
CA LYS A 189 43.51 8.18 15.00
C LYS A 189 43.84 6.71 14.71
N ASN A 190 44.76 6.48 13.78
CA ASN A 190 45.18 5.17 13.29
C ASN A 190 44.09 4.39 12.50
N TRP A 191 43.04 5.08 12.05
CA TRP A 191 42.12 4.54 11.05
C TRP A 191 42.64 4.92 9.67
N GLU A 192 43.20 3.95 8.95
CA GLU A 192 43.83 4.13 7.64
C GLU A 192 42.93 3.69 6.48
N ALA A 193 41.84 2.99 6.76
CA ALA A 193 40.86 2.64 5.74
C ALA A 193 40.24 3.90 5.10
N THR A 194 40.08 3.86 3.78
CA THR A 194 39.47 4.95 2.98
C THR A 194 37.98 5.15 3.23
N VAL A 195 37.38 4.31 4.07
CA VAL A 195 35.94 4.26 4.33
C VAL A 195 35.53 5.35 5.32
N ASP A 196 34.32 5.90 5.14
CA ASP A 196 33.79 6.96 5.97
C ASP A 196 33.58 6.51 7.43
N LEU A 197 34.38 7.08 8.33
CA LEU A 197 34.27 6.84 9.78
C LEU A 197 32.88 7.17 10.34
N THR A 198 32.14 8.09 9.71
CA THR A 198 30.80 8.46 10.17
C THR A 198 29.77 7.35 9.89
N GLU A 199 29.91 6.64 8.78
CA GLU A 199 29.10 5.47 8.45
C GLU A 199 29.35 4.34 9.45
N LEU A 200 30.63 4.08 9.78
CA LEU A 200 31.00 3.10 10.81
C LEU A 200 30.39 3.45 12.18
N HIS A 201 30.52 4.71 12.59
CA HIS A 201 29.98 5.20 13.86
C HIS A 201 28.47 4.99 13.93
N THR A 202 27.79 5.26 12.81
CA THR A 202 26.35 5.08 12.68
C THR A 202 25.98 3.59 12.78
N ALA A 203 26.68 2.71 12.05
CA ALA A 203 26.45 1.26 12.10
C ALA A 203 26.66 0.69 13.52
N LEU A 204 27.75 1.06 14.19
CA LEU A 204 28.02 0.62 15.56
C LEU A 204 26.97 1.14 16.56
N THR A 205 26.54 2.40 16.42
CA THR A 205 25.46 2.99 17.23
C THR A 205 24.15 2.22 17.04
N GLN A 206 23.82 1.90 15.79
CA GLN A 206 22.63 1.13 15.44
C GLN A 206 22.66 -0.27 16.06
N ILE A 207 23.79 -0.98 15.93
CA ILE A 207 24.00 -2.31 16.55
C ILE A 207 23.76 -2.22 18.06
N ASP A 208 24.38 -1.25 18.72
CA ASP A 208 24.32 -1.10 20.17
C ASP A 208 22.89 -0.81 20.67
N VAL A 209 22.15 0.07 19.98
CA VAL A 209 20.75 0.39 20.32
C VAL A 209 19.84 -0.81 20.08
N LEU A 210 19.97 -1.44 18.92
CA LEU A 210 19.12 -2.56 18.49
C LEU A 210 19.44 -3.86 19.22
N HIS A 211 20.67 -4.05 19.70
CA HIS A 211 21.12 -5.25 20.41
C HIS A 211 20.13 -5.62 21.51
N SER A 212 19.73 -4.63 22.27
CA SER A 212 18.85 -4.78 23.42
C SER A 212 17.44 -5.28 23.08
N ALA A 213 16.96 -5.00 21.86
CA ALA A 213 15.64 -5.37 21.34
C ALA A 213 15.68 -6.65 20.50
N VAL A 214 16.77 -6.89 19.78
CA VAL A 214 16.88 -7.99 18.81
C VAL A 214 17.50 -9.25 19.42
N ILE A 215 18.58 -9.12 20.20
CA ILE A 215 19.37 -10.25 20.72
C ILE A 215 19.37 -10.30 22.26
N GLY A 216 19.26 -9.14 22.90
CA GLY A 216 19.41 -8.96 24.34
C GLY A 216 18.18 -9.31 25.18
N ILE A 217 18.32 -9.12 26.49
CA ILE A 217 17.31 -9.46 27.52
C ILE A 217 15.98 -8.73 27.28
N GLY A 218 16.01 -7.54 26.67
CA GLY A 218 14.82 -6.75 26.40
C GLY A 218 13.98 -7.25 25.23
N ARG A 219 14.44 -8.24 24.47
CA ARG A 219 13.70 -8.84 23.34
C ARG A 219 12.30 -9.29 23.76
N TYR A 220 12.20 -10.08 24.82
CA TYR A 220 10.92 -10.61 25.31
C TYR A 220 10.02 -9.53 25.91
N ARG A 221 10.62 -8.42 26.37
CA ARG A 221 9.88 -7.27 26.88
C ARG A 221 9.28 -6.46 25.73
N LEU A 222 10.06 -6.19 24.69
CA LEU A 222 9.64 -5.34 23.58
C LEU A 222 8.76 -6.09 22.57
N PHE A 223 9.03 -7.38 22.35
CA PHE A 223 8.35 -8.22 21.36
C PHE A 223 7.81 -9.49 22.01
N SER A 224 6.49 -9.56 22.15
CA SER A 224 5.81 -10.73 22.71
C SER A 224 5.90 -11.97 21.81
N THR A 225 6.05 -11.75 20.50
CA THR A 225 6.09 -12.79 19.45
C THR A 225 7.49 -13.30 19.10
N ALA A 226 8.53 -12.87 19.83
CA ALA A 226 9.94 -13.14 19.49
C ALA A 226 10.36 -14.63 19.56
N THR A 227 9.50 -15.53 20.04
CA THR A 227 9.80 -16.95 20.31
C THR A 227 9.37 -17.93 19.23
N SER A 228 8.69 -17.51 18.15
CA SER A 228 8.14 -18.48 17.20
C SER A 228 9.19 -19.03 16.23
N GLY A 229 9.48 -20.34 16.33
CA GLY A 229 10.09 -21.19 15.30
C GLY A 229 11.24 -20.57 14.49
N PRO A 230 11.06 -20.29 13.19
CA PRO A 230 12.15 -19.95 12.27
C PRO A 230 12.97 -18.70 12.64
N LEU A 231 12.39 -17.75 13.41
CA LEU A 231 13.12 -16.56 13.86
C LEU A 231 14.17 -16.89 14.93
N SER A 232 14.03 -17.98 15.70
CA SER A 232 15.01 -18.31 16.73
C SER A 232 16.38 -18.66 16.14
N ALA A 233 16.39 -19.31 14.98
CA ALA A 233 17.61 -19.63 14.24
C ALA A 233 18.34 -18.37 13.78
N LEU A 234 17.60 -17.40 13.21
CA LEU A 234 18.15 -16.11 12.81
C LEU A 234 18.68 -15.30 14.00
N HIS A 235 18.03 -15.41 15.17
CA HIS A 235 18.52 -14.79 16.38
C HIS A 235 19.83 -15.41 16.88
N SER A 236 19.97 -16.74 16.80
CA SER A 236 21.25 -17.39 17.15
C SER A 236 22.35 -17.00 16.18
N GLU A 237 22.04 -16.91 14.89
CA GLU A 237 22.98 -16.46 13.85
C GLU A 237 23.42 -15.02 14.10
N LEU A 238 22.49 -14.10 14.35
CA LEU A 238 22.80 -12.71 14.73
C LEU A 238 23.65 -12.62 15.99
N LYS A 239 23.40 -13.48 16.98
CA LYS A 239 24.17 -13.50 18.22
C LYS A 239 25.62 -13.90 17.95
N LEU A 240 25.83 -14.94 17.13
CA LEU A 240 27.16 -15.37 16.71
C LEU A 240 27.86 -14.29 15.88
N ALA A 241 27.15 -13.64 14.95
CA ALA A 241 27.68 -12.55 14.15
C ALA A 241 28.10 -11.35 15.02
N HIS A 242 27.30 -11.00 16.03
CA HIS A 242 27.62 -9.95 17.00
C HIS A 242 28.85 -10.32 17.86
N GLU A 243 28.93 -11.56 18.35
CA GLU A 243 30.11 -12.05 19.08
C GLU A 243 31.37 -12.02 18.20
N LYS A 244 31.24 -12.35 16.91
CA LYS A 244 32.31 -12.25 15.91
C LYS A 244 32.76 -10.80 15.68
N VAL A 245 31.85 -9.86 15.43
CA VAL A 245 32.20 -8.43 15.27
C VAL A 245 32.94 -7.92 16.52
N ARG A 246 32.53 -8.36 17.70
CA ARG A 246 33.22 -8.00 18.94
C ARG A 246 34.62 -8.62 19.03
N SER A 247 34.79 -9.89 18.69
CA SER A 247 36.12 -10.51 18.67
C SER A 247 37.03 -9.82 17.63
N ASP A 248 36.49 -9.53 16.45
CA ASP A 248 37.21 -8.88 15.35
C ASP A 248 37.65 -7.48 15.77
N LEU A 249 36.79 -6.69 16.43
CA LEU A 249 37.16 -5.39 16.99
C LEU A 249 38.30 -5.49 18.00
N SER A 250 38.26 -6.49 18.89
CA SER A 250 39.31 -6.70 19.90
C SER A 250 40.65 -7.09 19.25
N ALA A 251 40.62 -7.91 18.21
CA ALA A 251 41.79 -8.41 17.48
C ALA A 251 42.29 -7.47 16.37
N LEU A 252 41.52 -6.44 16.00
CA LEU A 252 41.83 -5.55 14.87
C LEU A 252 43.19 -4.85 15.03
N ASP A 253 44.09 -5.00 14.07
CA ASP A 253 45.35 -4.26 14.09
C ASP A 253 45.14 -2.80 13.68
N THR A 254 45.84 -1.88 14.33
CA THR A 254 45.76 -0.44 14.06
C THR A 254 46.44 -0.03 12.76
N SER A 255 47.30 -0.88 12.19
CA SER A 255 48.06 -0.60 10.96
C SER A 255 47.56 -1.32 9.70
N ASP A 256 46.55 -2.20 9.81
CA ASP A 256 46.05 -2.98 8.68
C ASP A 256 44.76 -2.38 8.10
N ALA A 257 44.92 -1.59 7.02
CA ALA A 257 43.80 -0.96 6.31
C ALA A 257 42.83 -1.98 5.69
N GLU A 258 43.30 -3.16 5.25
CA GLU A 258 42.40 -4.19 4.70
C GLU A 258 41.56 -4.82 5.81
N ALA A 259 42.15 -5.12 6.96
CA ALA A 259 41.42 -5.62 8.11
C ALA A 259 40.38 -4.60 8.61
N GLN A 260 40.72 -3.32 8.64
CA GLN A 260 39.79 -2.23 8.98
C GLN A 260 38.62 -2.13 7.99
N ALA A 261 38.88 -2.26 6.69
CA ALA A 261 37.82 -2.27 5.66
C ALA A 261 36.89 -3.49 5.79
N ARG A 262 37.44 -4.68 6.07
CA ARG A 262 36.65 -5.90 6.32
C ARG A 262 35.81 -5.79 7.59
N PHE A 263 36.37 -5.21 8.66
CA PHE A 263 35.63 -4.92 9.88
C PHE A 263 34.45 -3.98 9.61
N HIS A 264 34.68 -2.89 8.87
CA HIS A 264 33.63 -1.97 8.46
C HIS A 264 32.49 -2.69 7.73
N GLN A 265 32.81 -3.50 6.72
CA GLN A 265 31.81 -4.26 5.97
C GLN A 265 31.02 -5.22 6.87
N THR A 266 31.70 -5.91 7.78
CA THR A 266 31.06 -6.86 8.70
C THR A 266 30.15 -6.14 9.71
N ALA A 267 30.56 -4.96 10.20
CA ALA A 267 29.74 -4.13 11.08
C ALA A 267 28.51 -3.55 10.35
N ALA A 268 28.68 -3.09 9.11
CA ALA A 268 27.57 -2.62 8.28
C ALA A 268 26.55 -3.74 8.01
N GLU A 269 27.02 -4.93 7.62
CA GLU A 269 26.17 -6.09 7.37
C GLU A 269 25.44 -6.53 8.66
N LEU A 270 26.11 -6.55 9.81
CA LEU A 270 25.46 -6.85 11.09
C LEU A 270 24.38 -5.82 11.42
N SER A 271 24.65 -4.53 11.23
CA SER A 271 23.66 -3.46 11.47
C SER A 271 22.42 -3.65 10.60
N ASP A 272 22.61 -3.88 9.29
CA ASP A 272 21.52 -4.11 8.35
C ASP A 272 20.70 -5.35 8.73
N ASN A 273 21.35 -6.44 9.11
CA ASN A 273 20.69 -7.66 9.56
C ASN A 273 19.90 -7.44 10.87
N MET A 274 20.43 -6.65 11.81
CA MET A 274 19.72 -6.29 13.04
C MET A 274 18.50 -5.40 12.78
N LYS A 275 18.61 -4.43 11.86
CA LYS A 275 17.45 -3.62 11.41
C LYS A 275 16.38 -4.50 10.77
N ALA A 276 16.78 -5.45 9.91
CA ALA A 276 15.85 -6.35 9.24
C ALA A 276 15.07 -7.22 10.23
N ILE A 277 15.75 -7.84 11.20
CA ILE A 277 15.10 -8.67 12.22
C ILE A 277 14.24 -7.83 13.17
N PHE A 278 14.70 -6.64 13.56
CA PHE A 278 13.88 -5.70 14.33
C PHE A 278 12.58 -5.37 13.59
N ALA A 279 12.68 -5.04 12.30
CA ALA A 279 11.53 -4.70 11.48
C ALA A 279 10.54 -5.86 11.37
N VAL A 280 11.02 -7.09 11.15
CA VAL A 280 10.17 -8.29 11.13
C VAL A 280 9.46 -8.48 12.48
N GLN A 281 10.18 -8.37 13.60
CA GLN A 281 9.57 -8.48 14.93
C GLN A 281 8.53 -7.38 15.20
N PHE A 282 8.83 -6.15 14.78
CA PHE A 282 7.92 -5.02 14.90
C PHE A 282 6.63 -5.23 14.12
N ILE A 283 6.72 -5.66 12.85
CA ILE A 283 5.55 -5.99 12.02
C ILE A 283 4.73 -7.08 12.71
N ARG A 284 5.37 -8.18 13.11
CA ARG A 284 4.68 -9.33 13.72
C ARG A 284 4.01 -9.02 15.05
N ASN A 285 4.53 -8.09 15.81
CA ASN A 285 3.94 -7.61 17.04
C ASN A 285 2.87 -6.51 16.79
N GLY A 286 2.25 -6.52 15.60
CA GLY A 286 1.18 -5.59 15.23
C GLY A 286 1.67 -4.15 15.07
N ARG A 287 2.90 -3.96 14.59
CA ARG A 287 3.56 -2.63 14.48
C ARG A 287 3.56 -1.84 15.79
N SER A 288 3.84 -2.55 16.86
CA SER A 288 3.89 -1.97 18.19
C SER A 288 5.00 -2.62 19.02
N LEU A 289 5.48 -1.89 20.03
CA LEU A 289 6.34 -2.45 21.07
C LEU A 289 5.44 -2.75 22.30
N ALA A 290 5.31 -4.02 22.67
CA ALA A 290 4.24 -4.52 23.54
C ALA A 290 4.31 -4.01 24.99
N ALA A 291 5.50 -3.76 25.53
CA ALA A 291 5.68 -3.42 26.96
C ALA A 291 6.45 -2.11 27.18
N LEU A 292 6.12 -1.07 26.43
CA LEU A 292 6.56 0.27 26.77
C LEU A 292 5.69 0.83 27.91
N PRO A 293 6.27 1.21 29.06
CA PRO A 293 5.49 1.80 30.14
C PRO A 293 4.91 3.15 29.68
N LEU A 294 3.66 3.43 30.04
CA LEU A 294 2.95 4.70 29.78
C LEU A 294 3.76 5.94 30.19
N LYS A 295 4.63 5.78 31.17
CA LYS A 295 5.68 6.74 31.52
C LYS A 295 7.02 6.05 31.35
N PRO A 296 7.88 6.47 30.40
CA PRO A 296 9.21 5.88 30.24
C PRO A 296 10.02 6.13 31.52
N LEU A 297 10.36 5.05 32.21
CA LEU A 297 11.14 5.09 33.46
C LEU A 297 12.64 5.19 33.19
N THR A 298 13.07 4.66 32.04
CA THR A 298 14.47 4.65 31.61
C THR A 298 14.65 5.48 30.34
N SER A 299 15.87 5.97 30.10
CA SER A 299 16.22 6.67 28.84
C SER A 299 15.95 5.77 27.63
N ARG A 300 16.18 4.47 27.78
CA ARG A 300 15.87 3.45 26.79
C ARG A 300 14.38 3.32 26.49
N ASP A 301 13.53 3.23 27.52
CA ASP A 301 12.07 3.18 27.31
C ASP A 301 11.58 4.45 26.60
N LYS A 302 12.20 5.61 26.88
CA LYS A 302 11.90 6.86 26.18
C LYS A 302 12.28 6.80 24.71
N MET A 303 13.48 6.31 24.39
CA MET A 303 13.97 6.12 23.02
C MET A 303 13.06 5.17 22.24
N PHE A 304 12.76 3.99 22.78
CA PHE A 304 11.88 3.04 22.10
C PHE A 304 10.44 3.55 22.00
N SER A 305 9.97 4.37 22.95
CA SER A 305 8.67 5.04 22.84
C SER A 305 8.64 6.09 21.73
N GLU A 306 9.72 6.85 21.55
CA GLU A 306 9.83 7.82 20.46
C GLU A 306 9.93 7.11 19.11
N LEU A 307 10.76 6.06 19.04
CA LEU A 307 10.90 5.21 17.87
C LEU A 307 9.57 4.55 17.48
N ASN A 308 8.87 3.92 18.43
CA ASN A 308 7.54 3.33 18.20
C ASN A 308 6.54 4.39 17.72
N GLY A 309 6.61 5.60 18.27
CA GLY A 309 5.79 6.73 17.83
C GLY A 309 6.09 7.15 16.39
N LYS A 310 7.36 7.20 15.98
CA LYS A 310 7.77 7.52 14.59
C LYS A 310 7.38 6.41 13.62
N LEU A 311 7.68 5.15 13.94
CA LEU A 311 7.39 3.98 13.09
C LEU A 311 5.89 3.77 12.83
N ARG A 312 5.05 4.04 13.83
CA ARG A 312 3.59 3.87 13.69
C ARG A 312 2.95 4.96 12.83
N LYS A 313 3.52 6.17 12.77
CA LYS A 313 2.92 7.33 12.08
C LYS A 313 2.86 7.20 10.57
N HIS A 314 3.82 6.54 9.95
CA HIS A 314 3.97 6.53 8.49
C HIS A 314 3.20 5.43 7.77
N HIS A 315 2.62 4.46 8.49
CA HIS A 315 2.21 3.21 7.88
C HIS A 315 0.73 3.14 7.46
N GLU A 316 -0.19 3.78 8.18
CA GLU A 316 -1.62 3.49 8.02
C GLU A 316 -2.39 4.54 7.19
N LYS A 317 -1.83 5.75 7.02
CA LYS A 317 -2.57 6.89 6.45
C LYS A 317 -3.10 6.67 5.03
N ASN A 318 -2.25 6.21 4.09
CA ASN A 318 -2.67 6.02 2.70
C ASN A 318 -3.71 4.90 2.56
N THR A 319 -3.52 3.78 3.28
CA THR A 319 -4.43 2.64 3.21
C THR A 319 -5.77 2.97 3.87
N ASP A 320 -5.76 3.64 5.02
CA ASP A 320 -6.99 4.05 5.71
C ASP A 320 -7.75 5.11 4.92
N ALA A 321 -7.05 6.08 4.33
CA ALA A 321 -7.64 7.05 3.42
C ALA A 321 -8.23 6.37 2.18
N LEU A 322 -7.55 5.36 1.62
CA LEU A 322 -8.06 4.60 0.48
C LEU A 322 -9.35 3.85 0.83
N VAL A 323 -9.35 3.08 1.92
CA VAL A 323 -10.52 2.31 2.38
C VAL A 323 -11.70 3.24 2.70
N GLY A 324 -11.44 4.34 3.42
CA GLY A 324 -12.45 5.34 3.71
C GLY A 324 -13.00 6.00 2.46
N ALA A 325 -12.14 6.36 1.50
CA ALA A 325 -12.56 6.94 0.22
C ALA A 325 -13.37 5.97 -0.63
N THR A 326 -13.02 4.68 -0.63
CA THR A 326 -13.79 3.63 -1.29
C THR A 326 -15.18 3.49 -0.66
N LEU A 327 -15.31 3.54 0.67
CA LEU A 327 -16.61 3.52 1.34
C LEU A 327 -17.46 4.76 1.02
N ILE A 328 -16.84 5.95 1.04
CA ILE A 328 -17.48 7.22 0.65
C ILE A 328 -17.94 7.16 -0.81
N CYS A 329 -17.12 6.59 -1.70
CA CYS A 329 -17.48 6.37 -3.11
C CYS A 329 -18.69 5.44 -3.24
N ALA A 330 -18.73 4.31 -2.52
CA ALA A 330 -19.84 3.37 -2.58
C ALA A 330 -21.17 4.02 -2.17
N VAL A 331 -21.19 4.65 -0.99
CA VAL A 331 -22.39 5.31 -0.45
C VAL A 331 -22.76 6.51 -1.31
N GLY A 332 -21.80 7.34 -1.68
CA GLY A 332 -22.01 8.53 -2.51
C GLY A 332 -22.55 8.19 -3.90
N THR A 333 -22.04 7.13 -4.54
CA THR A 333 -22.52 6.66 -5.86
C THR A 333 -23.93 6.10 -5.78
N PHE A 334 -24.23 5.34 -4.73
CA PHE A 334 -25.58 4.83 -4.50
C PHE A 334 -26.60 5.98 -4.32
N LEU A 335 -26.29 6.94 -3.45
CA LEU A 335 -27.16 8.09 -3.20
C LEU A 335 -27.31 8.97 -4.46
N PHE A 336 -26.22 9.22 -5.17
CA PHE A 336 -26.22 10.01 -6.39
C PHE A 336 -27.07 9.35 -7.49
N SER A 337 -26.86 8.06 -7.75
CA SER A 337 -27.63 7.33 -8.76
C SER A 337 -29.11 7.26 -8.41
N ALA A 338 -29.46 6.99 -7.15
CA ALA A 338 -30.85 6.99 -6.71
C ALA A 338 -31.52 8.36 -6.93
N LEU A 339 -30.81 9.47 -6.63
CA LEU A 339 -31.30 10.82 -6.85
C LEU A 339 -31.50 11.13 -8.35
N VAL A 340 -30.56 10.73 -9.20
CA VAL A 340 -30.65 10.93 -10.65
C VAL A 340 -31.80 10.13 -11.25
N ILE A 341 -32.01 8.88 -10.83
CA ILE A 341 -33.14 8.05 -11.25
C ILE A 341 -34.46 8.69 -10.81
N LEU A 342 -34.56 9.13 -9.55
CA LEU A 342 -35.73 9.84 -9.04
C LEU A 342 -36.03 11.11 -9.84
N ALA A 343 -35.01 11.93 -10.12
CA ALA A 343 -35.16 13.15 -10.90
C ALA A 343 -35.58 12.87 -12.35
N TYR A 344 -35.00 11.84 -12.98
CA TYR A 344 -35.36 11.43 -14.34
C TYR A 344 -36.83 11.00 -14.43
N HIS A 345 -37.30 10.19 -13.50
CA HIS A 345 -38.71 9.76 -13.45
C HIS A 345 -39.68 10.87 -13.03
N TRP A 346 -39.23 11.88 -12.28
CA TRP A 346 -40.03 13.06 -11.98
C TRP A 346 -40.31 13.90 -13.24
N VAL A 347 -39.33 13.97 -14.14
CA VAL A 347 -39.47 14.67 -15.44
C VAL A 347 -40.27 13.84 -16.45
N ASN A 348 -40.27 12.51 -16.34
CA ASN A 348 -41.01 11.61 -17.24
C ASN A 348 -42.01 10.70 -16.48
N PRO A 349 -43.13 11.28 -16.00
CA PRO A 349 -44.07 10.57 -15.12
C PRO A 349 -44.87 9.44 -15.80
N GLY A 350 -44.87 9.36 -17.14
CA GLY A 350 -45.60 8.34 -17.90
C GLY A 350 -45.10 6.91 -17.69
N ASP A 351 -43.84 6.75 -17.25
CA ASP A 351 -43.17 5.47 -17.02
C ASP A 351 -43.07 5.14 -15.51
N TRP A 352 -44.16 5.23 -14.75
CA TRP A 352 -44.24 4.80 -13.35
C TRP A 352 -44.81 3.37 -13.21
N PRO A 353 -44.03 2.28 -13.45
CA PRO A 353 -44.49 0.93 -13.16
C PRO A 353 -44.10 0.47 -11.76
N TYR A 354 -44.79 -0.58 -11.30
CA TYR A 354 -44.45 -1.46 -10.15
C TYR A 354 -42.98 -1.96 -10.13
N ARG A 355 -42.22 -1.78 -11.22
CA ARG A 355 -40.79 -2.14 -11.35
C ARG A 355 -39.82 -0.99 -11.01
N PHE A 356 -40.31 0.22 -10.74
CA PHE A 356 -39.48 1.39 -10.45
C PHE A 356 -38.51 1.17 -9.28
N THR A 357 -39.02 0.66 -8.15
CA THR A 357 -38.19 0.40 -6.96
C THR A 357 -37.12 -0.66 -7.23
N ARG A 358 -37.43 -1.66 -8.06
CA ARG A 358 -36.46 -2.69 -8.47
C ARG A 358 -35.39 -2.11 -9.39
N SER A 359 -35.76 -1.31 -10.39
CA SER A 359 -34.78 -0.64 -11.29
C SER A 359 -33.87 0.28 -10.49
N LEU A 360 -34.46 1.10 -9.62
CA LEU A 360 -33.71 2.03 -8.76
C LEU A 360 -32.69 1.29 -7.90
N ILE A 361 -33.09 0.22 -7.21
CA ILE A 361 -32.16 -0.53 -6.35
C ILE A 361 -31.09 -1.24 -7.20
N VAL A 362 -31.48 -1.95 -8.25
CA VAL A 362 -30.54 -2.77 -9.03
C VAL A 362 -29.52 -1.91 -9.76
N GLU A 363 -29.96 -0.85 -10.46
CA GLU A 363 -29.06 0.04 -11.21
C GLU A 363 -28.14 0.82 -10.26
N SER A 364 -28.68 1.36 -9.15
CA SER A 364 -27.86 2.08 -8.17
C SER A 364 -26.84 1.17 -7.49
N VAL A 365 -27.22 -0.06 -7.12
CA VAL A 365 -26.29 -1.03 -6.53
C VAL A 365 -25.24 -1.47 -7.54
N GLN A 366 -25.62 -1.77 -8.78
CA GLN A 366 -24.69 -2.17 -9.83
C GLN A 366 -23.68 -1.06 -10.13
N LEU A 367 -24.14 0.19 -10.27
CA LEU A 367 -23.24 1.33 -10.50
C LEU A 367 -22.32 1.56 -9.30
N ALA A 368 -22.86 1.51 -8.07
CA ALA A 368 -22.07 1.67 -6.86
C ALA A 368 -20.99 0.60 -6.76
N LEU A 369 -21.32 -0.68 -6.94
CA LEU A 369 -20.34 -1.78 -6.91
C LEU A 369 -19.28 -1.61 -7.99
N THR A 370 -19.69 -1.29 -9.22
CA THR A 370 -18.78 -1.15 -10.37
C THR A 370 -17.79 -0.01 -10.16
N MET A 371 -18.28 1.18 -9.81
CA MET A 371 -17.43 2.36 -9.61
C MET A 371 -16.56 2.27 -8.36
N THR A 372 -17.09 1.64 -7.30
CA THR A 372 -16.33 1.38 -6.07
C THR A 372 -15.18 0.42 -6.33
N LEU A 373 -15.44 -0.68 -7.05
CA LEU A 373 -14.42 -1.65 -7.42
C LEU A 373 -13.35 -1.01 -8.32
N LEU A 374 -13.76 -0.23 -9.32
CA LEU A 374 -12.84 0.53 -10.17
C LEU A 374 -11.94 1.42 -9.32
N CYS A 375 -12.51 2.30 -8.49
CA CYS A 375 -11.75 3.25 -7.69
C CYS A 375 -10.84 2.56 -6.66
N CYS A 376 -11.34 1.50 -6.00
CA CYS A 376 -10.57 0.70 -5.05
C CYS A 376 -9.38 0.03 -5.73
N ALA A 377 -9.62 -0.69 -6.83
CA ALA A 377 -8.56 -1.39 -7.56
C ALA A 377 -7.53 -0.39 -8.09
N VAL A 378 -7.97 0.67 -8.78
CA VAL A 378 -7.07 1.72 -9.28
C VAL A 378 -6.24 2.31 -8.14
N GLY A 379 -6.88 2.80 -7.08
CA GLY A 379 -6.17 3.43 -5.96
C GLY A 379 -5.17 2.50 -5.30
N TYR A 380 -5.55 1.24 -5.08
CA TYR A 380 -4.68 0.22 -4.51
C TYR A 380 -3.44 -0.04 -5.38
N PHE A 381 -3.63 -0.34 -6.66
CA PHE A 381 -2.53 -0.65 -7.58
C PHE A 381 -1.64 0.57 -7.85
N SER A 382 -2.20 1.78 -7.91
CA SER A 382 -1.42 3.00 -8.09
C SER A 382 -0.51 3.27 -6.90
N LEU A 383 -1.00 3.06 -5.67
CA LEU A 383 -0.19 3.15 -4.46
C LEU A 383 0.91 2.09 -4.44
N MET A 384 0.56 0.84 -4.74
CA MET A 384 1.52 -0.27 -4.77
C MET A 384 2.64 -0.03 -5.80
N ILE A 385 2.32 0.36 -7.04
CA ILE A 385 3.35 0.64 -8.06
C ILE A 385 4.21 1.84 -7.66
N ARG A 386 3.60 2.87 -7.07
CA ARG A 386 4.35 4.03 -6.57
C ARG A 386 5.34 3.64 -5.48
N GLU A 387 4.92 2.80 -4.54
CA GLU A 387 5.78 2.27 -3.48
C GLU A 387 6.94 1.47 -4.07
N ILE A 388 6.65 0.55 -4.99
CA ILE A 388 7.67 -0.22 -5.72
C ILE A 388 8.70 0.69 -6.39
N ARG A 389 8.25 1.74 -7.08
CA ARG A 389 9.14 2.68 -7.77
C ARG A 389 9.96 3.52 -6.79
N THR A 390 9.39 3.83 -5.62
CA THR A 390 10.09 4.55 -4.55
C THR A 390 11.22 3.69 -3.98
N GLU A 391 10.97 2.40 -3.76
CA GLU A 391 11.98 1.44 -3.29
C GLU A 391 13.10 1.23 -4.30
N GLN A 392 12.76 1.19 -5.59
CA GLN A 392 13.73 1.12 -6.67
C GLN A 392 14.51 2.44 -6.88
N GLY A 393 14.25 3.48 -6.08
CA GLY A 393 14.83 4.82 -6.25
C GLY A 393 14.37 5.57 -7.51
N SER A 394 13.50 4.97 -8.33
CA SER A 394 13.00 5.55 -9.58
C SER A 394 11.91 6.60 -9.35
N TRP A 395 11.26 6.60 -8.18
CA TRP A 395 10.24 7.59 -7.81
C TRP A 395 10.83 8.78 -7.04
N VAL A 396 11.38 9.73 -7.79
CA VAL A 396 11.85 11.00 -7.20
C VAL A 396 10.67 11.89 -6.80
N LYS A 397 10.66 12.36 -5.55
CA LYS A 397 9.65 13.31 -5.05
C LYS A 397 9.63 14.59 -5.91
N TRP A 398 8.48 14.98 -6.45
CA TRP A 398 8.37 16.08 -7.42
C TRP A 398 7.52 17.25 -6.90
N ALA A 399 7.78 18.45 -7.41
CA ALA A 399 7.07 19.67 -7.02
C ALA A 399 6.07 20.08 -8.11
N LEU A 400 4.93 20.64 -7.72
CA LEU A 400 3.87 21.08 -8.65
C LEU A 400 4.33 21.99 -9.80
N ARG A 401 5.41 22.77 -9.60
CA ARG A 401 5.93 23.66 -10.66
C ARG A 401 6.48 22.90 -11.87
N LYS A 402 6.88 21.63 -11.69
CA LYS A 402 7.41 20.76 -12.73
C LYS A 402 6.77 19.37 -12.58
N PRO A 403 5.49 19.22 -12.92
CA PRO A 403 4.80 17.95 -12.77
C PRO A 403 5.38 16.95 -13.76
N PRO A 404 5.79 15.75 -13.33
CA PRO A 404 6.32 14.72 -14.21
C PRO A 404 5.15 13.98 -14.89
N LEU A 405 4.39 14.69 -15.73
CA LEU A 405 3.13 14.22 -16.32
C LEU A 405 3.31 12.87 -17.02
N TRP A 406 4.38 12.69 -17.80
CA TRP A 406 4.65 11.42 -18.47
C TRP A 406 4.88 10.27 -17.51
N ARG A 407 5.61 10.50 -16.42
CA ARG A 407 5.82 9.48 -15.40
C ARG A 407 4.51 9.09 -14.73
N LEU A 408 3.65 10.06 -14.41
CA LEU A 408 2.33 9.81 -13.82
C LEU A 408 1.45 8.99 -14.79
N ILE A 409 1.40 9.39 -16.05
CA ILE A 409 0.66 8.71 -17.12
C ILE A 409 1.14 7.26 -17.29
N ILE A 410 2.43 7.04 -17.48
CA ILE A 410 2.97 5.68 -17.67
C ILE A 410 2.70 4.79 -16.45
N THR A 411 2.82 5.36 -15.24
CA THR A 411 2.55 4.64 -14.00
C THR A 411 1.07 4.29 -13.84
N SER A 412 0.17 5.08 -14.43
CA SER A 412 -1.28 4.85 -14.37
C SER A 412 -1.81 3.81 -15.35
N ILE A 413 -1.05 3.41 -16.38
CA ILE A 413 -1.53 2.48 -17.42
C ILE A 413 -1.91 1.12 -16.80
N LEU A 414 -0.99 0.51 -16.04
CA LEU A 414 -1.17 -0.83 -15.49
C LEU A 414 -2.29 -0.90 -14.42
N PRO A 415 -2.35 -0.02 -13.40
CA PRO A 415 -3.45 -0.01 -12.43
C PRO A 415 -4.83 0.07 -13.09
N SER A 416 -4.93 0.89 -14.13
CA SER A 416 -6.19 1.14 -14.81
C SER A 416 -6.61 -0.02 -15.68
N PHE A 417 -5.66 -0.67 -16.35
CA PHE A 417 -5.92 -1.89 -17.11
C PHE A 417 -6.39 -3.03 -16.18
N VAL A 418 -5.72 -3.20 -15.05
CA VAL A 418 -6.10 -4.21 -14.07
C VAL A 418 -7.48 -3.92 -13.47
N ALA A 419 -7.77 -2.66 -13.12
CA ALA A 419 -9.09 -2.28 -12.61
C ALA A 419 -10.21 -2.47 -13.65
N MET A 420 -9.92 -2.22 -14.94
CA MET A 420 -10.83 -2.52 -16.06
C MET A 420 -11.18 -4.03 -16.10
N LEU A 421 -10.19 -4.91 -15.93
CA LEU A 421 -10.43 -6.35 -15.85
C LEU A 421 -11.29 -6.73 -14.64
N PHE A 422 -11.04 -6.12 -13.48
CA PHE A 422 -11.86 -6.33 -12.27
C PHE A 422 -13.31 -5.90 -12.47
N VAL A 423 -13.53 -4.75 -13.11
CA VAL A 423 -14.87 -4.28 -13.46
C VAL A 423 -15.55 -5.22 -14.46
N GLY A 424 -14.84 -5.65 -15.50
CA GLY A 424 -15.38 -6.62 -16.47
C GLY A 424 -15.79 -7.94 -15.81
N LEU A 425 -14.96 -8.45 -14.90
CA LEU A 425 -15.28 -9.64 -14.10
C LEU A 425 -16.51 -9.42 -13.21
N LEU A 426 -16.61 -8.27 -12.53
CA LEU A 426 -17.75 -7.94 -11.69
C LEU A 426 -19.05 -7.86 -12.50
N LEU A 427 -19.04 -7.22 -13.67
CA LEU A 427 -20.22 -7.14 -14.53
C LEU A 427 -20.69 -8.52 -14.97
N LEU A 428 -19.74 -9.39 -15.35
CA LEU A 428 -20.02 -10.80 -15.67
C LEU A 428 -20.62 -11.54 -14.46
N LEU A 429 -20.08 -11.33 -13.25
CA LEU A 429 -20.61 -11.92 -12.02
C LEU A 429 -22.01 -11.39 -11.66
N ILE A 430 -22.30 -10.12 -11.93
CA ILE A 430 -23.61 -9.51 -11.71
C ILE A 430 -24.65 -10.13 -12.66
N ASP A 431 -24.35 -10.19 -13.96
CA ASP A 431 -25.24 -10.81 -14.94
C ASP A 431 -25.42 -12.32 -14.70
N PHE A 432 -24.38 -12.96 -14.16
CA PHE A 432 -24.48 -14.32 -13.65
C PHE A 432 -25.43 -14.42 -12.45
N ALA A 433 -25.28 -13.57 -11.44
CA ALA A 433 -26.11 -13.59 -10.22
C ALA A 433 -27.60 -13.35 -10.52
N PHE A 434 -27.91 -12.57 -11.55
CA PHE A 434 -29.28 -12.34 -12.01
C PHE A 434 -29.81 -13.40 -12.98
N GLY A 435 -29.00 -14.40 -13.33
CA GLY A 435 -29.39 -15.53 -14.18
C GLY A 435 -29.50 -15.21 -15.67
N ASN A 436 -28.91 -14.09 -16.11
CA ASN A 436 -28.82 -13.67 -17.50
C ASN A 436 -27.79 -14.51 -18.28
N LEU A 437 -26.73 -14.96 -17.60
CA LEU A 437 -25.69 -15.84 -18.16
C LEU A 437 -25.85 -17.26 -17.62
N ARG A 438 -26.11 -18.22 -18.50
CA ARG A 438 -26.36 -19.64 -18.18
C ARG A 438 -25.46 -20.60 -18.94
N THR A 439 -24.90 -20.20 -20.08
CA THR A 439 -24.05 -21.03 -20.95
C THR A 439 -22.75 -20.32 -21.30
N SER A 440 -21.73 -21.09 -21.72
CA SER A 440 -20.46 -20.55 -22.23
C SER A 440 -20.67 -19.64 -23.44
N THR A 441 -21.64 -19.96 -24.30
CA THR A 441 -22.02 -19.13 -25.45
C THR A 441 -22.55 -17.76 -25.02
N GLN A 442 -23.42 -17.71 -24.01
CA GLN A 442 -23.94 -16.45 -23.48
C GLN A 442 -22.85 -15.58 -22.84
N MET A 443 -21.85 -16.20 -22.20
CA MET A 443 -20.70 -15.48 -21.66
C MET A 443 -19.84 -14.86 -22.77
N ARG A 444 -19.64 -15.59 -23.88
CA ARG A 444 -18.99 -15.05 -25.09
C ARG A 444 -19.81 -13.91 -25.69
N ASP A 445 -21.12 -14.08 -25.84
CA ASP A 445 -22.03 -13.07 -26.37
C ASP A 445 -22.04 -11.81 -25.50
N PHE A 446 -21.96 -11.97 -24.18
CA PHE A 446 -21.83 -10.86 -23.26
C PHE A 446 -20.53 -10.08 -23.49
N LEU A 447 -19.39 -10.78 -23.59
CA LEU A 447 -18.10 -10.11 -23.83
C LEU A 447 -18.08 -9.43 -25.20
N THR A 448 -18.61 -10.06 -26.25
CA THR A 448 -18.66 -9.45 -27.59
C THR A 448 -19.64 -8.27 -27.66
N ALA A 449 -20.72 -8.29 -26.88
CA ALA A 449 -21.63 -7.16 -26.76
C ALA A 449 -21.05 -6.00 -25.93
N ASN A 450 -20.30 -6.31 -24.86
CA ASN A 450 -19.90 -5.33 -23.85
C ASN A 450 -18.41 -4.96 -23.86
N TRP A 451 -17.56 -5.54 -24.73
CA TRP A 451 -16.11 -5.27 -24.70
C TRP A 451 -15.78 -3.79 -24.85
N ARG A 452 -16.54 -3.04 -25.66
CA ARG A 452 -16.36 -1.58 -25.80
C ARG A 452 -16.60 -0.89 -24.47
N TYR A 453 -17.72 -1.23 -23.83
CA TYR A 453 -18.09 -0.70 -22.53
C TYR A 453 -17.02 -1.00 -21.47
N ILE A 454 -16.55 -2.26 -21.43
CA ILE A 454 -15.47 -2.68 -20.53
C ILE A 454 -14.20 -1.87 -20.81
N LEU A 455 -13.80 -1.72 -22.08
CA LEU A 455 -12.61 -0.96 -22.48
C LEU A 455 -12.64 0.50 -22.01
N PHE A 456 -13.83 1.13 -21.88
CA PHE A 456 -13.95 2.51 -21.41
C PHE A 456 -13.54 2.71 -19.96
N PHE A 457 -13.56 1.67 -19.13
CA PHE A 457 -13.07 1.76 -17.77
C PHE A 457 -11.55 1.95 -17.69
N TRP A 458 -10.81 1.62 -18.74
CA TRP A 458 -9.37 1.81 -18.78
C TRP A 458 -8.94 3.29 -18.74
N PRO A 459 -9.38 4.18 -19.66
CA PRO A 459 -9.01 5.59 -19.59
C PRO A 459 -9.63 6.32 -18.38
N LEU A 460 -10.81 5.91 -17.90
CA LEU A 460 -11.40 6.44 -16.66
C LEU A 460 -10.55 6.09 -15.43
N GLY A 461 -10.12 4.83 -15.33
CA GLY A 461 -9.19 4.38 -14.31
C GLY A 461 -7.86 5.13 -14.37
N MET A 462 -7.40 5.50 -15.56
CA MET A 462 -6.16 6.24 -15.75
C MET A 462 -6.23 7.63 -15.11
N CYS A 463 -7.33 8.35 -15.31
CA CYS A 463 -7.57 9.63 -14.64
C CYS A 463 -7.65 9.49 -13.12
N ALA A 464 -8.36 8.47 -12.62
CA ALA A 464 -8.45 8.20 -11.19
C ALA A 464 -7.07 7.88 -10.58
N SER A 465 -6.26 7.06 -11.26
CA SER A 465 -4.90 6.72 -10.85
C SER A 465 -4.01 7.96 -10.75
N VAL A 466 -4.06 8.84 -11.76
CA VAL A 466 -3.27 10.08 -11.75
C VAL A 466 -3.71 10.97 -10.58
N GLY A 467 -5.00 11.07 -10.30
CA GLY A 467 -5.53 11.80 -9.15
C GLY A 467 -5.02 11.26 -7.81
N VAL A 468 -5.03 9.94 -7.62
CA VAL A 468 -4.50 9.28 -6.42
C VAL A 468 -3.01 9.53 -6.26
N LEU A 469 -2.22 9.42 -7.34
CA LEU A 469 -0.78 9.69 -7.31
C LEU A 469 -0.47 11.16 -6.96
N ILE A 470 -1.23 12.11 -7.52
CA ILE A 470 -1.09 13.54 -7.20
C ILE A 470 -1.41 13.81 -5.74
N ALA A 471 -2.54 13.30 -5.23
CA ALA A 471 -2.91 13.46 -3.83
C ALA A 471 -1.83 12.89 -2.90
N THR A 472 -1.38 11.67 -3.18
CA THR A 472 -0.38 10.96 -2.36
C THR A 472 0.99 11.64 -2.39
N ASP A 473 1.41 12.24 -3.51
CA ASP A 473 2.71 12.92 -3.58
C ASP A 473 2.69 14.35 -3.04
N GLN A 474 1.55 15.02 -3.09
CA GLN A 474 1.47 16.44 -2.77
C GLN A 474 0.94 16.74 -1.36
N HIS A 475 0.24 15.82 -0.68
CA HIS A 475 -0.29 16.05 0.67
C HIS A 475 0.80 16.52 1.66
N LEU A 476 1.97 15.87 1.67
CA LEU A 476 3.10 16.26 2.54
C LEU A 476 3.73 17.63 2.23
N ARG A 477 3.43 18.23 1.06
CA ARG A 477 4.14 19.43 0.55
C ARG A 477 3.26 20.65 0.48
N LEU A 478 1.95 20.45 0.42
CA LEU A 478 0.99 21.51 0.20
C LEU A 478 -0.02 21.53 1.35
N PRO A 479 -0.57 22.70 1.68
CA PRO A 479 -1.72 22.74 2.58
C PRO A 479 -2.91 22.00 1.93
N ALA A 480 -3.69 21.29 2.76
CA ALA A 480 -4.87 20.52 2.38
C ALA A 480 -5.72 21.08 1.26
N LYS A 481 -6.10 22.36 1.39
CA LYS A 481 -6.96 23.05 0.42
C LYS A 481 -6.37 23.04 -0.99
N LYS A 482 -5.04 23.13 -1.11
CA LYS A 482 -4.34 23.09 -2.39
C LYS A 482 -4.23 21.66 -2.91
N THR A 483 -3.96 20.67 -2.05
CA THR A 483 -3.94 19.25 -2.46
C THR A 483 -5.27 18.86 -3.10
N VAL A 484 -6.39 19.16 -2.42
CA VAL A 484 -7.75 18.92 -2.92
C VAL A 484 -7.99 19.65 -4.24
N LEU A 485 -7.63 20.94 -4.33
CA LEU A 485 -7.80 21.73 -5.56
C LEU A 485 -7.02 21.15 -6.74
N TRP A 486 -5.81 20.64 -6.50
CA TRP A 486 -5.01 20.01 -7.55
C TRP A 486 -5.58 18.67 -7.99
N THR A 487 -6.08 17.86 -7.05
CA THR A 487 -6.77 16.62 -7.39
C THR A 487 -8.04 16.89 -8.21
N LEU A 488 -8.76 18.00 -7.94
CA LEU A 488 -9.91 18.43 -8.76
C LEU A 488 -9.54 18.73 -10.22
N THR A 489 -8.29 19.14 -10.52
CA THR A 489 -7.88 19.38 -11.92
C THR A 489 -7.94 18.11 -12.78
N CYS A 490 -7.87 16.92 -12.16
CA CYS A 490 -8.03 15.64 -12.85
C CYS A 490 -9.49 15.36 -13.30
N ILE A 491 -10.47 16.11 -12.79
CA ILE A 491 -11.89 15.92 -13.15
C ILE A 491 -12.19 16.44 -14.55
N LEU A 492 -11.52 17.51 -15.00
CA LEU A 492 -11.74 18.05 -16.34
C LEU A 492 -11.40 17.04 -17.45
N PRO A 493 -10.19 16.43 -17.51
CA PRO A 493 -9.90 15.40 -18.50
C PRO A 493 -10.78 14.16 -18.31
N LEU A 494 -11.13 13.80 -17.07
CA LEU A 494 -12.05 12.72 -16.78
C LEU A 494 -13.43 12.97 -17.40
N ALA A 495 -13.99 14.17 -17.26
CA ALA A 495 -15.29 14.53 -17.82
C ALA A 495 -15.28 14.51 -19.35
N LEU A 496 -14.21 15.00 -19.97
CA LEU A 496 -14.04 14.95 -21.42
C LEU A 496 -13.92 13.50 -21.94
N ILE A 497 -13.16 12.66 -21.24
CA ILE A 497 -13.03 11.23 -21.57
C ILE A 497 -14.38 10.54 -21.40
N ALA A 498 -15.06 10.72 -20.27
CA ALA A 498 -16.36 10.12 -20.01
C ALA A 498 -17.40 10.52 -21.08
N LEU A 499 -17.45 11.81 -21.43
CA LEU A 499 -18.34 12.31 -22.48
C LEU A 499 -18.02 11.68 -23.84
N THR A 500 -16.74 11.65 -24.21
CA THR A 500 -16.29 11.04 -25.48
C THR A 500 -16.62 9.55 -25.51
N CYS A 501 -16.42 8.85 -24.38
CA CYS A 501 -16.78 7.45 -24.24
C CYS A 501 -18.28 7.26 -24.43
N VAL A 502 -19.14 7.98 -23.73
CA VAL A 502 -20.60 7.84 -23.88
C VAL A 502 -21.05 8.08 -25.32
N LEU A 503 -20.48 9.08 -26.00
CA LEU A 503 -20.80 9.39 -27.40
C LEU A 503 -20.37 8.29 -28.40
N VAL A 504 -19.27 7.57 -28.11
CA VAL A 504 -18.76 6.48 -28.97
C VAL A 504 -19.36 5.12 -28.60
N ALA A 505 -19.61 4.90 -27.31
CA ALA A 505 -20.04 3.66 -26.68
C ALA A 505 -21.47 3.29 -27.02
N VAL A 506 -22.32 4.31 -27.08
CA VAL A 506 -23.76 4.15 -27.12
C VAL A 506 -24.19 4.44 -28.56
N PRO A 507 -24.24 3.44 -29.43
CA PRO A 507 -24.85 3.63 -30.73
C PRO A 507 -26.32 4.03 -30.51
N ASN A 508 -26.79 5.05 -31.25
CA ASN A 508 -28.17 5.51 -31.57
C ASN A 508 -29.40 4.66 -31.15
N ASN A 509 -29.41 4.04 -29.97
CA ASN A 509 -30.42 3.07 -29.54
C ASN A 509 -31.61 3.75 -28.87
N THR A 510 -31.47 5.01 -28.48
CA THR A 510 -32.61 5.82 -28.16
C THR A 510 -33.11 6.40 -29.49
N GLY A 511 -34.15 5.81 -30.08
CA GLY A 511 -34.93 6.43 -31.16
C GLY A 511 -35.57 7.78 -30.78
N SER A 512 -35.18 8.35 -29.63
CA SER A 512 -35.52 9.69 -29.18
C SER A 512 -34.57 10.70 -29.83
N GLU A 513 -35.06 11.43 -30.82
CA GLU A 513 -34.38 12.62 -31.33
C GLU A 513 -34.52 13.79 -30.33
N GLY A 514 -33.58 14.73 -30.36
CA GLY A 514 -33.66 15.99 -29.60
C GLY A 514 -33.25 15.90 -28.12
N TRP A 515 -33.97 16.63 -27.26
CA TRP A 515 -33.55 16.92 -25.87
C TRP A 515 -33.39 15.68 -24.98
N MET A 516 -34.15 14.62 -25.24
CA MET A 516 -34.08 13.38 -24.44
C MET A 516 -32.78 12.62 -24.66
N SER A 517 -32.23 12.62 -25.89
CA SER A 517 -30.91 12.03 -26.18
C SER A 517 -29.79 12.80 -25.48
N PHE A 518 -29.88 14.14 -25.45
CA PHE A 518 -28.94 14.98 -24.72
C PHE A 518 -28.98 14.69 -23.21
N LEU A 519 -30.17 14.68 -22.59
CA LEU A 519 -30.33 14.39 -21.16
C LEU A 519 -29.79 13.00 -20.80
N TRP A 520 -30.04 12.00 -21.66
CA TRP A 520 -29.52 10.65 -21.49
C TRP A 520 -27.99 10.63 -21.55
N THR A 521 -27.39 11.30 -22.53
CA THR A 521 -25.92 11.42 -22.66
C THR A 521 -25.29 12.08 -21.45
N VAL A 522 -25.89 13.15 -20.95
CA VAL A 522 -25.44 13.85 -19.74
C VAL A 522 -25.55 12.93 -18.51
N ARG A 523 -26.67 12.21 -18.37
CA ARG A 523 -26.89 11.24 -17.29
C ARG A 523 -25.79 10.18 -17.25
N GLU A 524 -25.55 9.51 -18.38
CA GLU A 524 -24.52 8.48 -18.47
C GLU A 524 -23.12 9.04 -18.20
N THR A 525 -22.82 10.24 -18.71
CA THR A 525 -21.53 10.89 -18.42
C THR A 525 -21.37 11.14 -16.91
N LEU A 526 -22.41 11.65 -16.25
CA LEU A 526 -22.39 11.91 -14.82
C LEU A 526 -22.24 10.63 -13.98
N TYR A 527 -22.84 9.51 -14.40
CA TYR A 527 -22.67 8.22 -13.73
C TYR A 527 -21.22 7.73 -13.68
N HIS A 528 -20.36 8.19 -14.58
CA HIS A 528 -18.93 7.85 -14.58
C HIS A 528 -18.09 8.91 -13.86
N VAL A 529 -18.41 10.20 -14.07
CA VAL A 529 -17.60 11.32 -13.52
C VAL A 529 -17.81 11.52 -12.03
N VAL A 530 -19.06 11.48 -11.56
CA VAL A 530 -19.39 11.83 -10.17
C VAL A 530 -18.81 10.82 -9.17
N PRO A 531 -18.92 9.49 -9.36
CA PRO A 531 -18.31 8.51 -8.44
C PRO A 531 -16.81 8.68 -8.27
N ILE A 532 -16.08 8.84 -9.38
CA ILE A 532 -14.62 9.04 -9.34
C ILE A 532 -14.28 10.38 -8.68
N THR A 533 -15.09 11.42 -8.90
CA THR A 533 -14.94 12.71 -8.23
C THR A 533 -15.12 12.58 -6.71
N ILE A 534 -16.18 11.89 -6.27
CA ILE A 534 -16.45 11.62 -4.85
C ILE A 534 -15.29 10.84 -4.23
N PHE A 535 -14.80 9.81 -4.92
CA PHE A 535 -13.65 9.02 -4.49
C PHE A 535 -12.39 9.88 -4.32
N LEU A 536 -12.02 10.67 -5.33
CA LEU A 536 -10.82 11.50 -5.31
C LEU A 536 -10.88 12.58 -4.23
N LEU A 537 -12.04 13.22 -4.05
CA LEU A 537 -12.28 14.19 -3.00
C LEU A 537 -12.24 13.55 -1.61
N GLY A 538 -12.88 12.39 -1.45
CA GLY A 538 -12.84 11.60 -0.22
C GLY A 538 -11.42 11.18 0.14
N TYR A 539 -10.65 10.70 -0.84
CA TYR A 539 -9.26 10.27 -0.65
C TYR A 539 -8.36 11.43 -0.24
N ALA A 540 -8.38 12.54 -0.97
CA ALA A 540 -7.59 13.72 -0.64
C ALA A 540 -8.03 14.33 0.71
N GLY A 541 -9.34 14.40 0.98
CA GLY A 541 -9.87 14.94 2.23
C GLY A 541 -9.52 14.10 3.45
N LEU A 542 -9.63 12.77 3.35
CA LEU A 542 -9.25 11.86 4.44
C LEU A 542 -7.74 11.89 4.70
N LEU A 543 -6.92 11.89 3.66
CA LEU A 543 -5.46 12.02 3.79
C LEU A 543 -5.07 13.20 4.69
N GLU A 544 -5.68 14.36 4.45
CA GLU A 544 -5.41 15.60 5.19
C GLU A 544 -6.04 15.58 6.59
N PHE A 545 -7.24 15.00 6.75
CA PHE A 545 -7.88 14.85 8.06
C PHE A 545 -7.00 14.05 9.04
N TRP A 546 -6.38 12.97 8.56
CA TRP A 546 -5.48 12.15 9.36
C TRP A 546 -4.17 12.87 9.73
N GLU A 547 -3.79 13.93 9.03
CA GLU A 547 -2.63 14.78 9.38
C GLU A 547 -2.98 15.85 10.40
N ASP A 548 -4.10 16.55 10.19
CA ASP A 548 -4.58 17.61 11.09
C ASP A 548 -4.86 17.08 12.51
N GLU A 549 -5.44 15.88 12.64
CA GLU A 549 -5.67 15.25 13.95
C GLU A 549 -4.35 15.02 14.69
N GLU A 550 -3.29 14.68 13.96
CA GLU A 550 -1.98 14.40 14.55
C GLU A 550 -1.29 15.69 15.02
N ASP A 551 -1.32 16.74 14.21
CA ASP A 551 -0.71 18.02 14.57
C ASP A 551 -1.45 18.69 15.73
N ASN A 552 -2.78 18.58 15.78
CA ASN A 552 -3.58 19.00 16.92
C ASN A 552 -3.24 18.19 18.19
N ARG A 553 -3.03 16.87 18.05
CA ARG A 553 -2.62 16.03 19.18
C ARG A 553 -1.24 16.46 19.71
N LYS A 554 -0.25 16.70 18.85
CA LYS A 554 1.09 17.21 19.24
C LYS A 554 1.00 18.56 19.93
N ALA A 555 0.20 19.48 19.39
CA ALA A 555 -0.05 20.78 20.00
C ALA A 555 -0.64 20.61 21.42
N SER A 556 -1.64 19.74 21.58
CA SER A 556 -2.25 19.46 22.89
C SER A 556 -1.28 18.82 23.89
N GLU A 557 -0.40 17.91 23.43
CA GLU A 557 0.61 17.26 24.26
C GLU A 557 1.70 18.27 24.68
N SER A 558 2.13 19.16 23.79
CA SER A 558 3.08 20.23 24.12
C SER A 558 2.51 21.23 25.13
N VAL A 559 1.25 21.63 24.97
CA VAL A 559 0.55 22.52 25.93
C VAL A 559 0.43 21.85 27.31
N ARG A 560 0.10 20.55 27.37
CA ARG A 560 0.08 19.79 28.63
C ARG A 560 1.48 19.64 29.25
N ALA A 561 2.51 19.46 28.44
CA ALA A 561 3.88 19.37 28.93
C ALA A 561 4.38 20.70 29.51
N VAL A 562 4.03 21.83 28.87
CA VAL A 562 4.34 23.17 29.36
C VAL A 562 3.53 23.49 30.63
N SER A 563 2.23 23.17 30.67
CA SER A 563 1.42 23.45 31.87
C SER A 563 1.85 22.63 33.09
N ARG A 564 2.37 21.41 32.90
CA ARG A 564 2.96 20.58 33.97
C ARG A 564 4.35 21.04 34.42
N LYS A 565 5.11 21.73 33.56
CA LYS A 565 6.42 22.30 33.90
C LYS A 565 6.33 23.65 34.61
N TRP A 566 5.15 24.24 34.73
CA TRP A 566 4.92 25.28 35.71
C TRP A 566 4.72 24.60 37.06
N PRO A 567 5.73 24.54 37.94
CA PRO A 567 5.44 24.20 39.33
C PRO A 567 4.40 25.20 39.81
N ALA A 568 3.45 24.74 40.61
CA ALA A 568 2.60 25.58 41.42
C ALA A 568 3.50 26.35 42.41
N ARG A 569 4.24 27.33 41.89
CA ARG A 569 5.10 28.23 42.66
C ARG A 569 4.15 29.23 43.29
N SER A 570 3.70 28.86 44.49
CA SER A 570 3.28 29.76 45.57
C SER A 570 2.27 30.86 45.19
N ARG A 571 0.99 30.51 45.06
CA ARG A 571 -0.09 31.41 45.50
C ARG A 571 -0.32 31.25 47.00
N SER A 572 0.70 31.58 47.79
CA SER A 572 0.56 31.79 49.25
C SER A 572 1.74 32.59 49.78
N ARG A 573 1.88 33.84 49.34
CA ARG A 573 2.46 34.90 50.19
C ARG A 573 2.23 36.28 49.60
N LYS A 574 1.47 37.08 50.37
CA LYS A 574 1.50 38.55 50.45
C LYS A 574 1.05 39.33 49.20
N TRP A 575 -0.27 39.47 49.07
CA TRP A 575 -0.89 40.71 48.60
C TRP A 575 -1.63 41.37 49.78
N SER A 576 -0.85 41.76 50.78
CA SER A 576 -1.21 42.85 51.67
C SER A 576 -0.04 43.82 51.63
N VAL A 577 -0.34 45.11 51.59
CA VAL A 577 0.58 46.24 51.33
C VAL A 577 0.84 46.48 49.83
N TRP A 578 -0.03 47.27 49.20
CA TRP A 578 0.32 48.54 48.56
C TRP A 578 -0.98 49.23 48.08
N ALA A 579 -1.85 49.53 49.04
CA ALA A 579 -2.85 50.58 48.90
C ALA A 579 -2.29 51.82 49.58
N ARG A 580 -1.70 52.74 48.80
CA ARG A 580 -1.69 54.19 49.05
C ARG A 580 -0.90 54.95 47.97
N GLY A 581 -1.66 55.61 47.09
CA GLY A 581 -1.49 57.00 46.68
C GLY A 581 -0.24 57.40 45.87
N ARG A 582 -0.44 57.78 44.61
CA ARG A 582 -0.37 59.19 44.11
C ARG A 582 -0.33 59.23 42.57
N LEU A 583 -1.34 59.90 42.02
CA LEU A 583 -1.29 60.94 40.97
C LEU A 583 -0.31 60.82 39.78
N TRP A 584 -0.90 60.65 38.57
CA TRP A 584 -0.69 61.47 37.34
C TRP A 584 0.60 61.24 36.49
N PRO A 585 0.68 61.69 35.21
CA PRO A 585 0.42 60.82 34.04
C PRO A 585 1.41 61.03 32.85
N VAL A 586 1.04 60.50 31.68
CA VAL A 586 1.52 60.86 30.31
C VAL A 586 2.95 60.43 29.98
N TRP A 587 3.15 59.80 28.82
CA TRP A 587 4.07 60.24 27.76
C TRP A 587 4.00 59.27 26.57
N ALA A 588 3.54 59.83 25.44
CA ALA A 588 3.63 59.29 24.11
C ALA A 588 5.08 59.40 23.56
N ARG A 589 5.50 58.47 22.71
CA ARG A 589 6.57 58.57 21.68
C ARG A 589 6.56 57.24 20.90
N SER A 590 6.06 57.16 19.67
CA SER A 590 6.65 57.60 18.39
C SER A 590 8.09 57.08 18.15
N ARG A 591 8.23 56.21 17.14
CA ARG A 591 9.40 55.99 16.24
C ARG A 591 9.11 54.78 15.34
N LYS A 592 8.69 55.01 14.08
CA LYS A 592 9.50 55.08 12.85
C LYS A 592 10.25 53.77 12.52
N TRP A 593 9.72 53.07 11.53
CA TRP A 593 10.38 52.03 10.73
C TRP A 593 11.32 52.68 9.68
N PRO A 594 12.50 52.11 9.39
CA PRO A 594 13.23 52.42 8.17
C PRO A 594 13.07 51.31 7.12
N ALA A 595 12.71 51.75 5.91
CA ALA A 595 12.87 51.00 4.68
C ALA A 595 14.36 50.73 4.40
N ARG A 596 14.69 49.54 3.87
CA ARG A 596 16.00 49.28 3.27
C ARG A 596 15.84 48.76 1.85
N SER A 597 16.65 49.38 1.00
CA SER A 597 16.66 49.41 -0.45
C SER A 597 17.30 48.18 -1.10
N ARG A 598 16.90 47.99 -2.36
CA ARG A 598 17.52 47.15 -3.39
C ARG A 598 19.01 47.41 -3.56
N GLY A 599 19.76 46.36 -3.90
CA GLY A 599 21.06 46.44 -4.56
C GLY A 599 21.22 45.25 -5.51
N ARG A 600 21.15 45.52 -6.82
CA ARG A 600 21.67 44.66 -7.89
C ARG A 600 23.18 44.92 -8.01
N LYS A 601 23.96 43.87 -8.19
CA LYS A 601 24.94 43.75 -9.27
C LYS A 601 24.84 42.34 -9.81
#